data_AF-A0A3Q9C877-F1
#
_entry.id   AF-A0A3Q9C877-F1
#
_cell.length_a   1.000
_cell.length_b   1.000
_cell.length_c   1.000
_cell.angle_alpha   90.00
_cell.angle_beta   90.00
_cell.angle_gamma   90.00
#
_symmetry.space_group_name_H-M   'P 1'
#
loop_
_entity.id
_entity.type
_entity.pdbx_description
1 polymer ?
#
loop_
_entity_poly.entity_id
_entity_poly.type
_entity_poly.pdbx_seq_one_letter_code
_entity_poly.pdbx_strand_id
1 'polypeptide(L)' 'MGRQPFGVFIRIEGVPNAVALAEITAMPLGMELPALGASVEGEVFWHAHNHQVRVRLDEWRTSAE' A
#
# COMPACT_ATOMS: atom_id res chain seq x y z
N MET A 1 5.26 -2.09 -11.21
CA MET A 1 5.42 -1.57 -9.82
C MET A 1 5.72 -2.78 -8.94
N GLY A 2 6.90 -2.82 -8.32
CA GLY A 2 7.38 -3.98 -7.52
C GLY A 2 7.53 -3.61 -6.05
N ARG A 3 7.74 -4.62 -5.19
CA ARG A 3 8.10 -4.42 -3.77
C ARG A 3 9.45 -3.71 -3.70
N GLN A 4 9.54 -2.60 -2.97
CA GLN A 4 10.78 -1.91 -2.66
C GLN A 4 11.10 -2.06 -1.17
N PRO A 5 12.37 -1.97 -0.74
CA PRO A 5 12.73 -2.12 0.67
C PRO A 5 12.06 -1.10 1.60
N PHE A 6 11.56 0.01 1.05
CA PHE A 6 10.86 1.05 1.79
C PHE A 6 9.32 0.94 1.74
N GLY A 7 8.76 0.03 0.95
CA GLY A 7 7.30 -0.06 0.78
C GLY A 7 6.82 -0.77 -0.48
N VAL A 8 5.51 -0.77 -0.68
CA VAL A 8 4.86 -1.28 -1.89
C VAL A 8 3.97 -0.22 -2.50
N PHE A 9 3.96 -0.15 -3.83
CA PHE A 9 3.02 0.68 -4.56
C PHE A 9 1.72 -0.08 -4.78
N ILE A 10 0.60 0.53 -4.43
CA ILE A 10 -0.73 -0.03 -4.63
C ILE A 10 -1.56 0.92 -5.51
N ARG A 11 -2.51 0.34 -6.24
CA ARG A 11 -3.53 1.08 -6.97
C ARG A 11 -4.80 1.12 -6.13
N ILE A 12 -5.44 2.27 -6.07
CA ILE A 12 -6.69 2.42 -5.32
C ILE A 12 -7.86 2.08 -6.25
N GLU A 13 -8.66 1.10 -5.86
CA GLU A 13 -9.89 0.74 -6.57
C GLU A 13 -10.83 1.96 -6.62
N GLY A 14 -11.41 2.21 -7.79
CA GLY A 14 -12.26 3.39 -8.04
C GLY A 14 -11.52 4.71 -8.32
N VAL A 15 -10.18 4.77 -8.17
CA VAL A 15 -9.39 5.97 -8.47
C VAL A 15 -8.19 5.63 -9.37
N PRO A 16 -8.41 5.47 -10.70
CA PRO A 16 -7.42 4.89 -11.61
C PRO A 16 -6.14 5.73 -11.79
N ASN A 17 -6.19 7.04 -11.50
CA ASN A 17 -5.05 7.94 -11.61
C ASN A 17 -4.25 8.08 -10.30
N ALA A 18 -4.72 7.48 -9.21
CA ALA A 18 -4.02 7.54 -7.92
C ALA A 18 -3.10 6.34 -7.77
N VAL A 19 -1.83 6.62 -7.48
CA VAL A 19 -0.85 5.61 -7.07
C VAL A 19 -0.51 5.88 -5.63
N ALA A 20 -0.70 4.87 -4.79
CA ALA A 20 -0.42 4.95 -3.37
C ALA A 20 0.90 4.24 -3.05
N LEU A 21 1.66 4.82 -2.12
CA LEU A 21 2.79 4.16 -1.50
C LEU A 21 2.39 3.73 -0.08
N ALA A 22 2.39 2.42 0.17
CA ALA A 22 2.35 1.86 1.51
C ALA A 22 3.78 1.79 2.04
N GLU A 23 4.14 2.71 2.95
CA GLU A 23 5.48 2.79 3.54
C GLU A 23 5.65 1.73 4.62
N ILE A 24 6.81 1.06 4.66
CA ILE A 24 7.12 0.06 5.69
C ILE A 24 7.10 0.65 7.11
N THR A 25 7.36 1.95 7.24
CA THR A 25 7.30 2.69 8.51
C THR A 25 5.88 2.95 8.98
N ALA A 26 4.89 2.90 8.08
CA ALA A 26 3.47 3.06 8.40
C ALA A 26 2.76 1.71 8.60
N MET A 27 3.46 0.59 8.37
CA MET A 27 2.90 -0.76 8.50
C MET A 27 2.94 -1.26 9.96
N PRO A 28 2.03 -2.17 10.34
CA PRO A 28 2.12 -2.88 11.62
C PRO A 28 3.48 -3.58 11.79
N LEU A 29 4.05 -3.52 13.00
CA LEU A 29 5.36 -4.11 13.29
C LEU A 29 5.31 -5.63 13.09
N GLY A 30 6.27 -6.18 12.34
CA GLY A 30 6.38 -7.62 12.08
C GLY A 30 5.54 -8.12 10.91
N MET A 31 4.87 -7.22 10.18
CA MET A 31 4.11 -7.58 8.99
C MET A 31 4.98 -7.53 7.73
N GLU A 32 4.91 -8.57 6.91
CA GLU A 32 5.61 -8.61 5.62
C GLU A 32 4.88 -7.77 4.57
N LEU A 33 5.63 -7.19 3.63
CA LEU A 33 5.02 -6.48 2.49
C LEU A 33 4.04 -7.40 1.73
N PRO A 34 2.87 -6.86 1.31
CA PRO A 34 1.90 -7.61 0.52
C PRO A 34 2.54 -8.27 -0.69
N ALA A 35 2.11 -9.49 -1.01
CA ALA A 35 2.46 -10.11 -2.28
C ALA A 35 1.93 -9.27 -3.45
N LEU A 36 2.59 -9.36 -4.61
CA LEU A 36 2.08 -8.71 -5.81
C LEU A 36 0.72 -9.33 -6.18
N GLY A 37 -0.30 -8.49 -6.34
CA GLY A 37 -1.67 -8.94 -6.61
C GLY A 37 -2.54 -9.20 -5.38
N ALA A 38 -1.97 -9.13 -4.17
CA ALA A 38 -2.77 -9.21 -2.95
C ALA A 38 -3.66 -7.97 -2.80
N SER A 39 -4.89 -8.19 -2.31
CA SER A 39 -5.80 -7.11 -1.93
C SER A 39 -5.51 -6.71 -0.49
N VAL A 40 -5.43 -5.40 -0.25
CA VAL A 40 -5.15 -4.83 1.08
C VAL A 40 -6.12 -3.71 1.38
N GLU A 41 -6.42 -3.53 2.65
CA GLU A 41 -7.25 -2.44 3.16
C GLU A 41 -6.38 -1.47 3.96
N GLY A 42 -6.73 -0.19 3.93
CA GLY A 42 -5.95 0.84 4.60
C GLY A 42 -6.51 2.24 4.43
N GLU A 43 -5.95 3.17 5.18
CA GLU A 43 -6.38 4.56 5.25
C GLU A 43 -5.37 5.48 4.57
N VAL A 44 -5.85 6.39 3.73
CA VAL A 44 -5.03 7.46 3.16
C VAL A 44 -4.80 8.51 4.25
N PHE A 45 -3.55 8.68 4.68
CA PHE A 45 -3.20 9.68 5.70
C PHE A 45 -2.51 10.92 5.12
N TRP A 46 -2.07 10.87 3.86
CA TRP A 46 -1.41 11.99 3.20
C TRP A 46 -1.54 11.94 1.68
N HIS A 47 -1.57 13.10 1.03
CA HIS A 47 -1.60 13.22 -0.43
C HIS A 47 -0.72 14.36 -0.96
N ALA A 48 -0.17 14.19 -2.16
CA ALA A 48 0.59 15.18 -2.90
C ALA A 48 -0.16 15.65 -4.16
N HIS A 49 0.21 16.82 -4.68
CA HIS A 49 -0.33 17.37 -5.92
C HIS A 49 -0.01 16.55 -7.19
N ASN A 50 0.92 15.60 -7.12
CA ASN A 50 1.30 14.75 -8.25
C ASN A 50 0.64 13.35 -8.20
N HIS A 51 -0.57 13.26 -7.65
CA HIS A 51 -1.37 12.03 -7.51
C HIS A 51 -0.73 10.92 -6.66
N GLN A 52 0.33 11.24 -5.93
CA GLN A 52 0.89 10.34 -4.93
C GLN A 52 0.11 10.46 -3.64
N VAL A 53 -0.27 9.32 -3.08
CA VAL A 53 -0.87 9.26 -1.75
C VAL A 53 -0.09 8.30 -0.87
N ARG A 54 -0.05 8.56 0.42
CA ARG A 54 0.53 7.65 1.41
C ARG A 54 -0.61 6.99 2.16
N VAL A 55 -0.50 5.68 2.27
CA VAL A 55 -1.50 4.85 2.94
C VAL A 55 -0.89 4.17 4.14
N ARG A 56 -1.67 4.14 5.22
CA ARG A 56 -1.42 3.27 6.35
C ARG A 56 -2.26 2.02 6.12
N LEU A 57 -1.60 0.89 6.00
CA LEU A 57 -2.30 -0.36 5.81
C LEU A 57 -2.77 -0.92 7.16
N ASP A 58 -3.98 -1.45 7.21
CA ASP A 58 -4.51 -2.20 8.37
C ASP A 58 -4.00 -3.66 8.34
N GLU A 59 -4.38 -4.55 9.24
CA GLU A 59 -3.88 -5.93 9.20
C GLU A 59 -4.47 -6.68 7.99
N TRP A 60 -3.69 -6.90 6.91
CA TRP A 60 -4.16 -7.71 5.76
C TRP A 60 -3.77 -9.19 5.91
N ARG A 61 -4.68 -10.07 5.48
CA ARG A 61 -4.34 -11.48 5.30
C ARG A 61 -3.54 -11.64 4.00
N THR A 62 -2.33 -12.16 4.11
CA THR A 62 -1.62 -12.72 2.95
C THR A 62 -2.47 -13.89 2.44
N SER A 63 -3.25 -13.66 1.38
CA SER A 63 -3.81 -14.75 0.60
C SER A 63 -2.67 -15.23 -0.29
N ALA A 64 -1.93 -16.22 0.21
CA ALA A 64 -1.05 -17.01 -0.63
C ALA A 64 -1.94 -18.02 -1.36
N GLU A 65 -2.18 -17.78 -2.65
CA GLU A 65 -2.57 -18.80 -3.62
C GLU A 65 -1.35 -19.16 -4.47
#